data_AF-A0A3P7U4Z5-F1
#
_entry.id   AF-A0A3P7U4Z5-F1
#
_cell.length_a   1.000
_cell.length_b   1.000
_cell.length_c   1.000
_cell.angle_alpha   90.00
_cell.angle_beta   90.00
_cell.angle_gamma   90.00
#
_symmetry.space_group_name_H-M   'P 1'
#
loop_
_entity.id
_entity.type
_entity.pdbx_description
1 polymer ?
#
loop_
_entity_poly.entity_id
_entity_poly.type
_entity_poly.pdbx_seq_one_letter_code
_entity_poly.pdbx_strand_id
1 'polypeptide(L)' 'MAYRYCDNVWTFIMKDIEFHDVVIRPPESKVSKMKIVACEALAHSSVAL' A
#
# COMPACT_ATOMS: atom_id res chain seq x y z
N MET A 1 -9.44 12.37 0.31
CA MET A 1 -8.23 11.65 -0.12
C MET A 1 -7.18 12.65 -0.56
N ALA A 2 -5.91 12.28 -0.50
CA ALA A 2 -4.81 13.06 -1.08
C ALA A 2 -3.76 12.09 -1.65
N TYR A 3 -3.12 12.46 -2.75
CA TYR A 3 -1.99 11.72 -3.30
C TYR A 3 -0.84 12.69 -3.61
N ARG A 4 0.39 12.19 -3.55
CA ARG A 4 1.60 12.94 -3.93
C ARG A 4 2.61 11.99 -4.54
N TYR A 5 3.28 12.46 -5.58
CA TYR A 5 4.47 11.83 -6.14
C TYR A 5 5.65 12.81 -6.06
N CYS A 6 6.76 12.36 -5.48
CA CYS A 6 8.00 13.14 -5.33
C CYS A 6 9.15 12.16 -5.09
N ASP A 7 10.34 12.43 -5.64
CA ASP A 7 11.55 11.61 -5.47
C ASP A 7 11.35 10.11 -5.76
N ASN A 8 10.57 9.80 -6.80
CA ASN A 8 10.19 8.43 -7.18
C ASN A 8 9.45 7.64 -6.07
N VAL A 9 8.79 8.38 -5.17
CA VAL A 9 7.96 7.83 -4.10
C VAL A 9 6.52 8.29 -4.27
N TRP A 10 5.60 7.33 -4.26
CA TRP A 10 4.17 7.57 -4.17
C TRP A 10 3.72 7.65 -2.72
N THR A 11 2.88 8.63 -2.41
CA THR A 11 2.19 8.74 -1.13
C THR A 11 0.69 8.86 -1.36
N PHE A 12 -0.10 8.02 -0.69
CA PHE A 12 -1.56 8.06 -0.74
C PHE A 12 -2.14 8.19 0.66
N ILE A 13 -3.16 9.02 0.83
CA ILE A 13 -3.98 9.14 2.04
C ILE A 13 -5.40 8.76 1.69
N MET A 14 -5.85 7.64 2.26
CA MET A 14 -7.16 7.03 2.03
C MET A 14 -7.97 7.03 3.33
N LYS A 15 -9.30 6.99 3.21
CA LYS A 15 -10.24 6.91 4.34
C LYS A 15 -11.21 5.77 4.09
N ASP A 16 -11.74 5.21 5.18
CA ASP A 16 -12.81 4.20 5.17
C ASP A 16 -12.48 3.00 4.24
N ILE A 17 -11.32 2.40 4.48
CA ILE A 17 -10.73 1.37 3.62
C ILE A 17 -11.12 0.00 4.12
N GLU A 18 -11.46 -0.89 3.20
CA GLU A 18 -11.67 -2.31 3.47
C GLU A 18 -10.59 -3.16 2.81
N PHE A 19 -9.91 -4.00 3.60
CA PHE A 19 -8.96 -4.97 3.08
C PHE A 19 -9.68 -6.28 2.77
N HIS A 20 -9.58 -6.72 1.52
CA HIS A 20 -10.08 -8.01 1.07
C HIS A 20 -8.90 -8.98 0.93
N ASP A 21 -8.57 -9.71 1.99
CA ASP A 21 -7.58 -10.78 1.93
C ASP A 21 -8.28 -12.15 1.92
N VAL A 22 -7.76 -13.10 1.12
CA VAL A 22 -8.48 -14.32 0.72
C VAL A 22 -8.22 -15.50 1.68
N VAL A 23 -7.20 -15.45 2.55
CA VAL A 23 -6.72 -16.68 3.22
C VAL A 23 -6.69 -16.64 4.76
N ILE A 24 -6.57 -15.51 5.45
CA ILE A 24 -6.37 -15.53 6.91
C ILE A 24 -7.20 -14.45 7.62
N ARG A 25 -8.35 -14.89 8.13
CA ARG A 25 -9.32 -14.32 9.10
C ARG A 25 -9.15 -12.85 9.58
N PRO A 26 -10.25 -12.07 9.67
CA PRO A 26 -10.28 -10.68 10.15
C PRO A 26 -10.43 -10.56 11.68
N PRO A 27 -9.94 -9.45 12.27
CA PRO A 27 -10.84 -8.62 13.10
C PRO A 27 -10.96 -7.15 12.68
N GLU A 28 -10.02 -6.59 11.92
CA GLU A 28 -10.06 -5.17 11.52
C GLU A 28 -9.98 -5.02 10.00
N SER A 29 -11.00 -5.52 9.31
CA SER A 29 -11.13 -5.36 7.87
C SER A 29 -11.32 -3.89 7.46
N LYS A 30 -11.85 -3.04 8.37
CA LYS A 30 -12.13 -1.62 8.13
C LYS A 30 -11.11 -0.71 8.82
N VAL A 31 -10.43 0.13 8.05
CA VAL A 31 -9.49 1.15 8.54
C VAL A 31 -10.02 2.54 8.21
N SER A 32 -10.25 3.36 9.23
CA SER A 32 -10.83 4.71 9.07
C SER A 32 -9.94 5.65 8.26
N LYS A 33 -8.61 5.51 8.37
CA LYS A 33 -7.64 6.31 7.60
C LYS A 33 -6.32 5.55 7.45
N MET A 34 -5.80 5.49 6.23
CA MET A 34 -4.51 4.88 5.92
C MET A 34 -3.61 5.85 5.17
N LYS A 35 -2.30 5.74 5.43
CA LYS A 35 -1.24 6.34 4.62
C LYS A 35 -0.44 5.23 3.95
N ILE A 36 -0.37 5.22 2.63
CA ILE A 36 0.52 4.36 1.85
C ILE A 36 1.71 5.19 1.40
N VAL A 37 2.92 4.70 1.59
CA VAL A 37 4.15 5.26 1.03
C VAL A 37 4.86 4.14 0.28
N ALA A 38 5.04 4.28 -1.03
CA ALA A 38 5.57 3.25 -1.90
C ALA A 38 6.69 3.83 -2.76
N CYS A 39 7.89 3.26 -2.65
CA CYS A 39 9.00 3.55 -3.56
C CYS A 39 8.78 2.87 -4.92
N GLU A 40 9.39 3.41 -5.96
CA GLU A 40 9.49 2.74 -7.25
C GLU A 40 10.20 1.38 -7.07
N ALA A 41 9.54 0.32 -7.56
CA ALA A 41 10.15 -0.99 -7.60
C ALA A 41 11.24 -1.01 -8.67
N LEU A 42 12.48 -1.34 -8.29
CA LEU A 42 13.51 -1.61 -9.28
C LEU A 42 13.10 -2.86 -10.07
N ALA A 43 13.31 -2.85 -11.39
CA ALA A 43 13.24 -4.05 -12.23
C ALA A 43 14.43 -4.97 -11.93
N HIS A 44 14.64 -5.37 -10.67
CA HIS A 44 15.47 -6.51 -10.37
C HIS A 44 14.64 -7.74 -10.72
N SER A 45 14.94 -8.32 -11.89
CA SER A 45 14.82 -9.77 -12.05
C SER A 45 15.48 -10.37 -10.82
N SER A 46 14.65 -11.00 -9.98
CA SER A 46 15.10 -11.73 -8.80
C SER A 46 15.99 -12.87 -9.26
N VAL A 47 17.26 -12.60 -9.55
CA VAL A 47 18.29 -13.63 -9.38
C VAL A 47 18.40 -13.77 -7.87
N ALA A 48 17.63 -14.71 -7.34
CA ALA A 48 17.89 -15.29 -6.04
C ALA A 48 19.31 -15.84 -6.10
N LEU A 49 20.23 -15.20 -5.36
CA LEU A 49 21.49 -15.80 -4.93
C LEU A 49 21.23 -16.61 -3.67
#